data_AF-A0A5E6N7L0-F1
#
_entry.id   AF-A0A5E6N7L0-F1
#
_cell.length_a   1.000
_cell.length_b   1.000
_cell.length_c   1.000
_cell.angle_alpha   90.00
_cell.angle_beta   90.00
_cell.angle_gamma   90.00
#
_symmetry.space_group_name_H-M   'P 1'
#
loop_
_entity.id
_entity.type
_entity.pdbx_description
1 polymer ?
#
loop_
_entity_poly.entity_id
_entity_poly.type
_entity_poly.pdbx_seq_one_letter_code
_entity_poly.pdbx_strand_id
1 'polypeptide(L)' 'MKIKVLMTGGTIDKVYNTSTGELTFVKTHIIDMLNRSRSMVDTLSEVLFLKDSLEITQDNRALIFIQMS' A
#
# COMPACT_ATOMS: atom_id res chain seq x y z
N MET A 1 -0.37 -14.80 16.36
CA MET A 1 0.67 -14.34 15.43
C MET A 1 0.14 -13.09 14.76
N LYS A 2 0.87 -11.97 14.79
CA LYS A 2 0.49 -10.72 14.13
C LYS A 2 1.29 -10.56 12.85
N ILE A 3 0.63 -10.29 11.73
CA ILE A 3 1.29 -9.99 10.46
C ILE A 3 1.38 -8.48 10.30
N LYS A 4 2.59 -7.93 10.14
CA LYS A 4 2.78 -6.53 9.79
C LYS A 4 2.62 -6.37 8.28
N VAL A 5 1.73 -5.50 7.84
CA VAL A 5 1.47 -5.20 6.42
C VAL A 5 1.92 -3.78 6.14
N LEU A 6 3.01 -3.64 5.40
CA LEU A 6 3.54 -2.35 4.96
C LEU A 6 3.05 -2.06 3.54
N MET A 7 2.40 -0.93 3.33
CA MET A 7 1.82 -0.53 2.05
C MET A 7 2.65 0.57 1.41
N THR A 8 3.03 0.37 0.15
CA THR A 8 3.94 1.24 -0.61
C THR A 8 3.32 1.78 -1.91
N GLY A 9 2.06 1.46 -2.19
CA GLY A 9 1.35 1.81 -3.42
C GLY A 9 1.35 0.67 -4.45
N GLY A 10 1.71 1.00 -5.69
CA GLY A 10 1.58 0.12 -6.86
C GLY A 10 0.17 0.13 -7.45
N THR A 11 -0.03 -0.60 -8.56
CA THR A 11 -1.30 -0.60 -9.31
C THR A 11 -2.52 -0.95 -8.46
N ILE A 12 -2.35 -1.78 -7.43
CA ILE A 12 -3.42 -2.18 -6.50
C ILE A 12 -4.07 -0.99 -5.75
N ASP A 13 -3.33 0.11 -5.59
CA ASP A 13 -3.78 1.32 -4.90
C ASP A 13 -4.19 2.46 -5.85
N LYS A 14 -4.07 2.27 -7.19
CA LYS A 14 -4.51 3.28 -8.14
C LYS A 14 -6.02 3.30 -8.30
N VAL A 15 -6.59 4.49 -8.39
CA VAL A 15 -8.00 4.76 -8.71
C VAL A 15 -8.06 5.38 -10.10
N TYR A 16 -9.00 4.90 -10.92
CA TYR A 16 -9.29 5.53 -12.20
C TYR A 16 -10.10 6.81 -11.99
N ASN A 17 -9.53 7.94 -12.40
CA ASN A 17 -10.25 9.20 -12.45
C ASN A 17 -11.07 9.25 -13.75
N THR A 18 -12.39 9.14 -13.63
CA THR A 18 -13.30 9.12 -14.80
C THR A 18 -13.35 10.43 -15.56
N SER A 19 -12.95 11.54 -14.95
CA SER A 19 -12.95 12.87 -15.58
C SER A 19 -11.69 13.12 -16.41
N THR A 20 -10.53 12.63 -15.94
CA THR A 20 -9.24 12.83 -16.64
C THR A 20 -8.79 11.60 -17.44
N GLY A 21 -9.33 10.42 -17.13
CA GLY A 21 -8.90 9.15 -17.70
C GLY A 21 -7.60 8.60 -17.12
N GLU A 22 -7.07 9.22 -16.06
CA GLU A 22 -5.78 8.86 -15.47
C GLU A 22 -5.93 7.93 -14.27
N LEU A 23 -4.90 7.11 -14.02
CA LEU A 23 -4.78 6.30 -12.81
C LEU A 23 -3.97 7.06 -11.76
N THR A 24 -4.58 7.39 -10.62
CA THR A 24 -3.94 8.20 -9.58
C THR A 24 -3.99 7.51 -8.21
N PHE A 25 -3.09 7.91 -7.31
CA PHE A 25 -3.12 7.47 -5.92
C PHE A 25 -3.97 8.43 -5.09
N VAL A 26 -4.95 7.90 -4.34
CA VAL A 26 -5.79 8.69 -3.44
C VAL A 26 -5.62 8.21 -1.99
N LYS A 27 -5.83 6.92 -1.77
CA LYS A 27 -5.64 6.21 -0.50
C LYS A 27 -5.39 4.74 -0.79
N THR A 28 -4.88 4.01 0.19
CA THR A 28 -4.75 2.55 0.03
C THR A 28 -6.12 1.86 0.05
N HIS A 29 -6.30 0.84 -0.79
CA HIS A 29 -7.46 -0.05 -0.79
C HIS A 29 -7.21 -1.31 0.04
N ILE A 30 -5.96 -1.56 0.46
CA ILE A 30 -5.54 -2.82 1.08
C ILE A 30 -6.29 -3.08 2.39
N ILE A 31 -6.50 -2.05 3.22
CA ILE A 31 -7.23 -2.19 4.50
C ILE A 31 -8.65 -2.70 4.24
N ASP A 32 -9.36 -2.08 3.29
CA ASP A 32 -10.72 -2.48 2.93
C ASP A 32 -10.74 -3.89 2.30
N MET A 33 -9.72 -4.24 1.50
CA MET A 33 -9.57 -5.58 0.93
C MET A 33 -9.35 -6.64 2.01
N LEU A 34 -8.48 -6.38 3.00
CA LEU A 34 -8.23 -7.28 4.12
C LEU A 34 -9.50 -7.49 4.95
N ASN A 35 -10.23 -6.42 5.26
CA ASN A 35 -11.50 -6.51 5.98
C ASN A 35 -12.56 -7.34 5.23
N ARG A 36 -12.59 -7.25 3.89
CA ARG A 36 -13.51 -8.04 3.05
C ARG A 36 -13.08 -9.50 2.84
N SER A 37 -11.79 -9.81 3.05
CA SER A 37 -11.23 -11.13 2.73
C SER A 37 -11.74 -12.27 3.64
N ARG A 38 -12.45 -11.95 4.73
CA ARG A 38 -12.82 -12.89 5.81
C ARG A 38 -11.62 -13.60 6.44
N SER A 39 -10.42 -13.02 6.32
CA SER A 39 -9.23 -13.48 7.03
C SER A 39 -9.43 -13.30 8.54
N MET A 40 -9.08 -14.33 9.32
CA MET A 40 -9.03 -14.26 10.78
C MET A 40 -7.64 -13.89 11.32
N VAL A 41 -6.71 -13.55 10.44
CA VAL A 41 -5.35 -13.21 10.83
C VAL A 41 -5.31 -11.78 11.37
N ASP A 42 -4.73 -11.62 12.55
CA ASP A 42 -4.50 -10.31 13.16
C ASP A 42 -3.39 -9.57 12.40
N THR A 43 -3.71 -8.39 11.86
CA THR A 43 -2.80 -7.59 11.04
C THR A 43 -2.52 -6.23 11.66
N LEU A 44 -1.25 -5.84 11.70
CA LEU A 44 -0.82 -4.46 11.95
C LEU A 44 -0.49 -3.80 10.61
N SER A 45 -1.39 -2.96 10.12
CA SER A 45 -1.27 -2.28 8.82
C SER A 45 -0.68 -0.87 8.94
N GLU A 46 0.22 -0.53 8.03
CA GLU A 46 0.84 0.80 7.95
C GLU A 46 1.09 1.20 6.49
N VAL A 47 0.78 2.45 6.17
CA VAL A 47 1.08 3.04 4.86
C VAL A 47 2.36 3.86 4.97
N LEU A 48 3.41 3.48 4.23
CA LEU A 48 4.68 4.22 4.22
C LEU A 48 4.66 5.33 3.17
N PHE A 49 4.14 5.01 1.99
CA PHE A 49 3.95 5.92 0.86
C PHE A 49 3.05 5.24 -0.18
N LEU A 50 2.57 5.99 -1.16
CA LEU A 50 1.84 5.45 -2.31
C LEU A 50 2.54 5.92 -3.60
N LYS A 51 3.28 5.02 -4.24
CA LYS A 51 4.05 5.32 -5.46
C LYS A 51 3.88 4.25 -6.51
N ASP A 52 4.19 4.58 -7.76
CA ASP A 52 4.45 3.53 -8.75
C ASP A 52 5.72 2.75 -8.36
N SER A 53 5.74 1.45 -8.62
CA SER A 53 6.91 0.61 -8.36
C SER A 53 8.16 1.10 -9.08
N LEU A 54 8.00 1.72 -10.25
CA LEU A 54 9.11 2.28 -11.02
C LEU A 54 9.70 3.56 -10.40
N GLU A 55 8.97 4.20 -9.49
CA GLU A 55 9.38 5.45 -8.81
C GLU A 55 9.92 5.23 -7.40
N ILE A 56 10.07 3.96 -6.97
CA ILE A 56 10.62 3.62 -5.66
C ILE A 56 12.13 3.86 -5.65
N THR A 57 12.55 4.85 -4.88
CA THR A 57 13.96 5.25 -4.74
C THR A 57 14.71 4.43 -3.70
N GLN A 58 16.03 4.62 -3.61
CA GLN A 58 16.85 3.99 -2.57
C GLN A 58 16.44 4.43 -1.15
N ASP A 59 16.08 5.70 -0.96
CA ASP A 59 15.59 6.20 0.33
C ASP A 59 14.27 5.53 0.73
N ASN A 60 13.39 5.27 -0.24
CA ASN A 60 12.17 4.53 0.01
C ASN A 60 12.44 3.08 0.43
N ARG A 61 13.45 2.43 -0.17
CA ARG A 61 13.89 1.09 0.23
C ARG A 61 14.50 1.09 1.63
N ALA A 62 15.28 2.11 1.98
CA ALA A 62 15.82 2.28 3.32
C ALA A 62 14.70 2.46 4.36
N LEU A 63 13.67 3.25 4.05
CA LEU A 63 12.49 3.40 4.91
C LEU A 63 11.76 2.07 5.13
N ILE A 64 11.55 1.27 4.07
CA ILE A 64 10.97 -0.08 4.20
C ILE A 64 11.82 -0.94 5.14
N PHE A 65 13.14 -0.94 4.97
CA PHE A 65 14.06 -1.72 5.80
C PHE A 65 14.00 -1.31 7.28
N ILE A 66 13.99 0.00 7.56
CA ILE A 66 13.85 0.54 8.92
C ILE A 66 12.54 0.06 9.55
N GLN A 67 11.44 0.09 8.79
CA GLN A 67 10.13 -0.28 9.31
C GLN A 67 9.91 -1.79 9.46
N MET A 68 10.75 -2.61 8.83
CA MET A 68 10.78 -4.06 9.03
C MET A 68 11.51 -4.48 10.30
N SER A 69 12.41 -3.64 10.81
CA SER A 69 13.18 -3.88 12.04
C SER A 69 12.33 -3.64 13.29
#